data_AF-A0A0C1RD90-F1
#
_entry.id   AF-A0A0C1RD90-F1
#
_cell.length_a   1.000
_cell.length_b   1.000
_cell.length_c   1.000
_cell.angle_alpha   90.00
_cell.angle_beta   90.00
_cell.angle_gamma   90.00
#
_symmetry.space_group_name_H-M   'P 1'
#
loop_
_entity.id
_entity.type
_entity.pdbx_description
1 polymer ?
#
loop_
_entity_poly.entity_id
_entity_poly.type
_entity_poly.pdbx_seq_one_letter_code
_entity_poly.pdbx_strand_id
1 'polypeptide(L)'
;MLKTSQARKTYSVENLLKLWLQRFTINTISLSIDKHLSYEDLLKANSSQGRTLTVAKLKDTVLDINCQMAWIQTKDLYGYIPNIFDLNEARRITQFAFRVYRKLLEVYQQHFIEETVHATEEKTSLPIWGIAELEQLLYELEPTLMVFQEQHVISKDWRALGFMTSQLNFSNQLILKKLAPAEKVLLTPYLKFVEEQVAMPWQRVCHSAAKHEQGSPMIALVEQMLPESENIAQSVYRRLTELLPNHQSRRGGLGDPGITHSCLRDLNMFQAYLWLCLLEKSVAPLEQELLPLCVMVVQGVDIPWELTKQWCQILGEEIATRIQSEQRDLLKPYIQAMQQIFFEERQRLLCPVALETVSEL
;
A
#
# COMPACT_ATOMS: atom_id res chain seq x y z
N MET A 1 5.24 -9.90 3.50
CA MET A 1 6.10 -8.85 2.87
C MET A 1 6.80 -9.34 1.61
N LEU A 2 7.49 -8.47 0.86
CA LEU A 2 8.20 -8.83 -0.38
C LEU A 2 9.14 -10.00 -0.06
N LYS A 3 9.03 -11.04 -0.88
CA LYS A 3 9.93 -12.19 -0.84
C LYS A 3 10.52 -12.31 -2.22
N THR A 4 11.84 -12.50 -2.30
CA THR A 4 12.52 -12.85 -3.54
C THR A 4 11.80 -14.05 -4.12
N SER A 5 11.04 -13.81 -5.17
CA SER A 5 10.36 -14.88 -5.88
C SER A 5 11.09 -14.95 -7.20
N GLN A 6 11.85 -16.02 -7.43
CA GLN A 6 12.16 -16.42 -8.79
C GLN A 6 10.82 -16.83 -9.42
N ALA A 7 10.07 -15.84 -9.89
CA ALA A 7 8.74 -16.04 -10.39
C ALA A 7 8.84 -16.96 -11.60
N ARG A 8 8.14 -18.10 -11.56
CA ARG A 8 7.83 -18.80 -12.79
C ARG A 8 6.94 -17.88 -13.61
N LYS A 9 7.39 -17.52 -14.82
CA LYS A 9 6.57 -16.81 -15.79
C LYS A 9 5.43 -17.74 -16.24
N THR A 10 4.31 -17.66 -15.54
CA THR A 10 3.06 -18.32 -15.94
C THR A 10 2.05 -17.24 -16.31
N TYR A 11 1.10 -17.58 -17.17
CA TYR A 11 0.04 -16.67 -17.59
C TYR A 11 -0.68 -16.03 -16.40
N SER A 12 -1.01 -16.81 -15.37
CA SER A 12 -1.73 -16.28 -14.18
C SER A 12 -0.89 -15.30 -13.36
N VAL A 13 0.43 -15.50 -13.26
CA VAL A 13 1.31 -14.54 -12.60
C VAL A 13 1.36 -13.23 -13.38
N GLU A 14 1.58 -13.32 -14.69
CA GLU A 14 1.67 -12.15 -15.58
C GLU A 14 0.33 -11.40 -15.63
N ASN A 15 -0.79 -12.11 -15.67
CA ASN A 15 -2.11 -11.50 -15.66
C ASN A 15 -2.42 -10.77 -14.35
N LEU A 16 -2.13 -11.38 -13.19
CA LEU A 16 -2.32 -10.70 -11.90
C LEU A 16 -1.39 -9.50 -11.73
N LEU A 17 -0.12 -9.61 -12.15
CA LEU A 17 0.80 -8.47 -12.17
C LEU A 17 0.24 -7.34 -13.03
N LYS A 18 -0.22 -7.65 -14.25
CA LYS A 18 -0.85 -6.69 -15.15
C LYS A 18 -2.06 -6.00 -14.50
N LEU A 19 -2.99 -6.76 -13.94
CA LEU A 19 -4.18 -6.22 -13.26
C LEU A 19 -3.81 -5.31 -12.08
N TRP A 20 -2.77 -5.67 -11.34
CA TRP A 20 -2.30 -4.83 -10.25
C TRP A 20 -1.66 -3.54 -10.75
N LEU A 21 -0.78 -3.62 -11.74
CA LEU A 21 -0.10 -2.44 -12.29
C LEU A 21 -1.10 -1.45 -12.93
N GLN A 22 -2.21 -1.93 -13.48
CA GLN A 22 -3.30 -1.09 -13.99
C GLN A 22 -3.83 -0.09 -12.95
N ARG A 23 -3.76 -0.40 -11.66
CA ARG A 23 -4.18 0.50 -10.55
C ARG A 23 -3.34 1.78 -10.47
N PHE A 24 -2.15 1.79 -11.07
CA PHE A 24 -1.25 2.95 -11.08
C PHE A 24 -1.27 3.71 -12.41
N THR A 25 -2.19 3.41 -13.33
CA THR A 25 -2.29 4.18 -14.58
C THR A 25 -2.86 5.59 -14.35
N ILE A 26 -2.40 6.57 -15.13
CA ILE A 26 -2.84 7.97 -15.00
C ILE A 26 -4.35 8.12 -15.06
N ASN A 27 -5.05 7.41 -15.95
CA ASN A 27 -6.51 7.59 -16.09
C ASN A 27 -7.28 7.30 -14.80
N THR A 28 -6.83 6.32 -14.03
CA THR A 28 -7.42 5.99 -12.72
C THR A 28 -7.09 7.04 -11.65
N ILE A 29 -5.93 7.70 -11.75
CA ILE A 29 -5.43 8.63 -10.71
C ILE A 29 -5.77 10.10 -11.02
N SER A 30 -5.74 10.49 -12.30
CA SER A 30 -5.89 11.87 -12.79
C SER A 30 -7.30 12.43 -12.58
N LEU A 31 -8.33 11.58 -12.51
CA LEU A 31 -9.70 12.02 -12.21
C LEU A 31 -9.82 12.73 -10.85
N SER A 32 -8.83 12.58 -9.97
CA SER A 32 -8.82 13.15 -8.62
C SER A 32 -7.95 14.39 -8.43
N ILE A 33 -7.01 14.69 -9.33
CA ILE A 33 -5.88 15.60 -9.00
C ILE A 33 -6.10 17.06 -9.42
N ASP A 34 -6.72 17.37 -10.55
CA ASP A 34 -7.19 18.74 -10.85
C ASP A 34 -8.03 18.77 -12.13
N LYS A 35 -9.21 19.41 -12.12
CA LYS A 35 -10.06 19.56 -13.32
C LYS A 35 -9.57 20.69 -14.24
N HIS A 36 -8.60 21.50 -13.82
CA HIS A 36 -8.13 22.67 -14.54
C HIS A 36 -6.78 22.47 -15.26
N LEU A 37 -6.28 21.24 -15.33
CA LEU A 37 -4.99 20.94 -15.93
C LEU A 37 -5.05 20.93 -17.46
N SER A 38 -4.23 21.77 -18.12
CA SER A 38 -4.12 21.77 -19.58
C SER A 38 -3.40 20.51 -20.07
N TYR A 39 -3.91 19.92 -21.16
CA TYR A 39 -3.24 18.81 -21.86
C TYR A 39 -1.83 19.20 -22.32
N GLU A 40 -1.61 20.46 -22.72
CA GLU A 40 -0.31 20.96 -23.15
C GLU A 40 0.71 20.99 -21.99
N ASP A 41 0.28 21.36 -20.78
CA ASP A 41 1.16 21.37 -19.61
C ASP A 41 1.61 19.96 -19.23
N LEU A 42 0.72 18.98 -19.37
CA LEU A 42 1.02 17.57 -19.16
C LEU A 42 2.01 17.03 -20.20
N LEU A 43 1.80 17.31 -21.48
CA LEU A 43 2.74 16.92 -22.53
C LEU A 43 4.12 17.53 -22.30
N LYS A 44 4.17 18.83 -21.97
CA LYS A 44 5.41 19.53 -21.67
C LYS A 44 6.12 18.91 -20.47
N ALA A 45 5.40 18.62 -19.39
CA ALA A 45 5.96 17.99 -18.20
C ALA A 45 6.41 16.53 -18.45
N ASN A 46 5.75 15.82 -19.36
CA ASN A 46 6.07 14.43 -19.68
C ASN A 46 7.24 14.28 -20.66
N SER A 47 7.57 15.33 -21.42
CA SER A 47 8.76 15.35 -22.30
C SER A 47 10.04 15.02 -21.53
N SER A 48 11.06 14.50 -22.22
CA SER A 48 12.38 14.23 -21.62
C SER A 48 12.95 15.44 -20.86
N GLN A 49 12.81 16.64 -21.44
CA GLN A 49 13.19 17.89 -20.77
C GLN A 49 12.31 18.18 -19.55
N GLY A 50 10.99 18.02 -19.66
CA GLY A 50 10.05 18.23 -18.57
C GLY A 50 10.28 17.32 -17.36
N ARG A 51 10.55 16.03 -17.61
CA ARG A 51 10.90 15.06 -16.56
C ARG A 51 12.25 15.37 -15.93
N THR A 52 13.24 15.75 -16.74
CA THR A 52 14.54 16.22 -16.23
C THR A 52 14.39 17.45 -15.33
N LEU A 53 13.52 18.40 -15.69
CA LEU A 53 13.21 19.56 -14.86
C LEU A 53 12.49 19.17 -13.56
N THR A 54 11.54 18.24 -13.63
CA THR A 54 10.85 17.68 -12.45
C THR A 54 11.85 17.05 -11.48
N VAL A 55 12.75 16.20 -11.98
CA VAL A 55 13.81 15.57 -11.15
C VAL A 55 14.79 16.62 -10.62
N ALA A 56 15.15 17.63 -11.42
CA ALA A 56 16.02 18.71 -10.96
C ALA A 56 15.41 19.58 -9.84
N LYS A 57 14.08 19.67 -9.74
CA LYS A 57 13.40 20.28 -8.58
C LYS A 57 13.52 19.44 -7.31
N LEU A 58 13.66 18.13 -7.47
CA LEU A 58 13.77 17.13 -6.41
C LEU A 58 15.21 16.63 -6.22
N LYS A 59 16.22 17.47 -6.57
CA LYS A 59 17.64 17.19 -6.35
C LYS A 59 17.91 16.57 -4.98
N ASP A 60 18.99 15.80 -4.88
CA ASP A 60 19.39 15.05 -3.68
C ASP A 60 19.25 15.83 -2.37
N THR A 61 19.61 17.11 -2.33
CA THR A 61 19.43 17.95 -1.13
C THR A 61 17.97 18.14 -0.74
N VAL A 62 17.08 18.40 -1.69
CA VAL A 62 15.64 18.57 -1.43
C VAL A 62 15.04 17.23 -1.02
N LEU A 63 15.43 16.14 -1.70
CA LEU A 63 14.95 14.81 -1.37
C LEU A 63 15.41 14.36 0.02
N ASP A 64 16.68 14.61 0.38
CA ASP A 64 17.21 14.33 1.71
C ASP A 64 16.46 15.15 2.77
N ILE A 65 16.31 16.48 2.58
CA ILE A 65 15.54 17.34 3.49
C ILE A 65 14.11 16.81 3.66
N ASN A 66 13.43 16.44 2.57
CA ASN A 66 12.08 15.89 2.64
C ASN A 66 12.04 14.57 3.43
N CYS A 67 13.02 13.68 3.23
CA CYS A 67 13.12 12.43 4.00
C CYS A 67 13.39 12.70 5.49
N GLN A 68 14.26 13.65 5.83
CA GLN A 68 14.52 14.04 7.22
C GLN A 68 13.27 14.67 7.87
N MET A 69 12.54 15.52 7.15
CA MET A 69 11.29 16.11 7.63
C MET A 69 10.19 15.07 7.80
N ALA A 70 10.08 14.12 6.88
CA ALA A 70 9.16 12.98 6.98
C ALA A 70 9.48 12.12 8.20
N TRP A 71 10.76 12.00 8.57
CA TRP A 71 11.16 11.31 9.80
C TRP A 71 10.66 12.05 11.03
N ILE A 72 10.84 13.37 11.10
CA ILE A 72 10.33 14.17 12.23
C ILE A 72 8.82 14.00 12.34
N GLN A 73 8.08 14.11 11.24
CA GLN A 73 6.63 13.91 11.22
C GLN A 73 6.26 12.49 11.67
N THR A 74 6.96 11.47 11.18
CA THR A 74 6.74 10.08 11.61
C THR A 74 7.02 9.90 13.09
N LYS A 75 8.09 10.50 13.61
CA LYS A 75 8.43 10.45 15.03
C LYS A 75 7.35 11.11 15.88
N ASP A 76 6.87 12.30 15.51
CA ASP A 76 5.80 13.01 16.23
C ASP A 76 4.52 12.17 16.27
N LEU A 77 4.22 11.55 15.13
CA LEU A 77 3.06 10.70 14.87
C LEU A 77 3.03 9.41 15.71
N TYR A 78 4.19 9.06 16.24
CA TYR A 78 4.46 7.91 17.07
C TYR A 78 5.03 8.28 18.45
N GLY A 79 5.20 9.58 18.75
CA GLY A 79 6.00 10.08 19.88
C GLY A 79 5.45 9.78 21.26
N TYR A 80 4.20 9.33 21.34
CA TYR A 80 3.53 8.89 22.57
C TYR A 80 3.82 7.43 22.94
N ILE A 81 4.39 6.62 22.04
CA ILE A 81 4.84 5.27 22.40
C ILE A 81 6.31 5.37 22.81
N PRO A 82 6.67 5.00 24.04
CA PRO A 82 8.06 5.05 24.48
C PRO A 82 8.91 4.04 23.69
N ASN A 83 10.15 4.43 23.36
CA ASN A 83 11.19 3.55 22.79
C ASN A 83 10.76 2.77 21.54
N ILE A 84 10.08 3.41 20.57
CA ILE A 84 9.78 2.74 19.31
C ILE A 84 11.05 2.53 18.48
N PHE A 85 11.92 3.54 18.40
CA PHE A 85 13.18 3.43 17.65
C PHE A 85 14.34 4.06 18.39
N ASP A 86 15.49 3.38 18.29
CA ASP A 86 16.76 4.06 18.45
C ASP A 86 16.95 5.08 17.31
N LEU A 87 17.56 6.23 17.61
CA LEU A 87 17.87 7.27 16.64
C LEU A 87 18.70 6.72 15.47
N ASN A 88 19.58 5.76 15.73
CA ASN A 88 20.39 5.12 14.69
C ASN A 88 19.53 4.30 13.71
N GLU A 89 18.50 3.64 14.22
CA GLU A 89 17.59 2.84 13.43
C GLU A 89 16.70 3.72 12.54
N ALA A 90 16.12 4.76 13.12
CA ALA A 90 15.34 5.74 12.38
C ALA A 90 16.19 6.39 11.27
N ARG A 91 17.42 6.82 11.59
CA ARG A 91 18.36 7.38 10.61
C ARG A 91 18.66 6.39 9.48
N ARG A 92 18.88 5.12 9.81
CA ARG A 92 19.11 4.05 8.83
C ARG A 92 17.91 3.90 7.90
N ILE A 93 16.70 3.80 8.44
CA ILE A 93 15.46 3.72 7.65
C ILE A 93 15.32 4.94 6.72
N THR A 94 15.54 6.15 7.22
CA THR A 94 15.50 7.38 6.41
C THR A 94 16.51 7.37 5.27
N GLN A 95 17.73 6.89 5.51
CA GLN A 95 18.76 6.76 4.47
C GLN A 95 18.37 5.76 3.38
N PHE A 96 17.73 4.63 3.74
CA PHE A 96 17.25 3.69 2.73
C PHE A 96 16.01 4.21 1.99
N ALA A 97 15.11 4.93 2.67
CA ALA A 97 14.00 5.61 2.00
C ALA A 97 14.50 6.62 0.96
N PHE A 98 15.54 7.41 1.30
CA PHE A 98 16.20 8.31 0.35
C PHE A 98 16.72 7.55 -0.88
N ARG A 99 17.35 6.38 -0.70
CA ARG A 99 17.84 5.55 -1.82
C ARG A 99 16.70 5.06 -2.72
N VAL A 100 15.57 4.64 -2.13
CA VAL A 100 14.36 4.25 -2.87
C VAL A 100 13.89 5.40 -3.75
N TYR A 101 13.73 6.60 -3.19
CA TYR A 101 13.27 7.75 -3.97
C TYR A 101 14.27 8.21 -5.02
N ARG A 102 15.57 8.15 -4.73
CA ARG A 102 16.58 8.49 -5.73
C ARG A 102 16.48 7.56 -6.94
N LYS A 103 16.41 6.24 -6.70
CA LYS A 103 16.23 5.26 -7.77
C LYS A 103 14.87 5.45 -8.48
N LEU A 104 13.81 5.77 -7.75
CA LEU A 104 12.49 6.08 -8.32
C LEU A 104 12.57 7.24 -9.32
N LEU A 105 13.30 8.31 -8.98
CA LEU A 105 13.46 9.48 -9.84
C LEU A 105 14.35 9.19 -11.05
N GLU A 106 15.39 8.35 -10.91
CA GLU A 106 16.19 7.86 -12.03
C GLU A 106 15.32 7.12 -13.05
N VAL A 107 14.50 6.18 -12.57
CA VAL A 107 13.55 5.43 -13.43
C VAL A 107 12.54 6.40 -14.05
N TYR A 108 11.91 7.27 -13.25
CA TYR A 108 10.97 8.27 -13.73
C TYR A 108 11.57 9.15 -14.84
N GLN A 109 12.83 9.58 -14.72
CA GLN A 109 13.47 10.42 -15.73
C GLN A 109 13.65 9.70 -17.08
N GLN A 110 13.94 8.40 -17.05
CA GLN A 110 14.21 7.60 -18.24
C GLN A 110 12.95 7.24 -19.03
N HIS A 111 11.80 7.12 -18.37
CA HIS A 111 10.56 6.61 -18.97
C HIS A 111 9.68 7.74 -19.53
N PHE A 112 10.13 8.48 -20.53
CA PHE A 112 9.23 9.42 -21.23
C PHE A 112 8.38 8.70 -22.28
N ILE A 113 7.15 9.15 -22.48
CA ILE A 113 6.22 8.55 -23.45
C ILE A 113 6.50 9.18 -24.80
N GLU A 114 6.94 8.39 -25.78
CA GLU A 114 6.85 8.79 -27.18
C GLU A 114 5.38 8.74 -27.60
N GLU A 115 4.88 9.75 -28.31
CA GLU A 115 3.56 9.70 -28.94
C GLU A 115 3.55 8.55 -29.96
N THR A 116 3.21 7.33 -29.53
CA THR A 116 2.82 6.28 -30.45
C THR A 116 1.47 6.67 -31.03
N VAL A 117 1.55 7.37 -32.16
CA VAL A 117 0.62 7.43 -33.29
C VAL A 117 -0.64 6.58 -33.12
N HIS A 118 -1.57 7.02 -32.27
CA HIS A 118 -3.01 6.87 -32.53
C HIS A 118 -3.50 8.21 -33.05
N ALA A 119 -2.99 8.57 -34.23
CA ALA A 119 -3.50 9.66 -35.03
C ALA A 119 -4.85 9.26 -35.66
N THR A 120 -5.84 8.96 -34.82
CA THR A 120 -7.25 8.83 -35.19
C THR A 120 -8.03 8.62 -33.90
N GLU A 121 -8.94 9.55 -33.62
CA GLU A 121 -9.93 9.55 -32.54
C GLU A 121 -9.51 10.26 -31.24
N GLU A 122 -9.97 11.52 -31.18
CA GLU A 122 -10.13 12.41 -30.02
C GLU A 122 -8.89 12.72 -29.14
N LYS A 123 -8.42 13.97 -29.26
CA LYS A 123 -7.41 14.66 -28.41
C LYS A 123 -7.81 14.82 -26.93
N THR A 124 -8.67 13.96 -26.40
CA THR A 124 -9.25 14.06 -25.04
C THR A 124 -8.74 12.98 -24.10
N SER A 125 -8.05 11.95 -24.60
CA SER A 125 -7.48 10.91 -23.73
C SER A 125 -6.04 11.25 -23.36
N LEU A 126 -5.78 11.30 -22.05
CA LEU A 126 -4.42 11.37 -21.52
C LEU A 126 -3.63 10.15 -22.04
N PRO A 127 -2.31 10.30 -22.31
CA PRO A 127 -1.50 9.16 -22.70
C PRO A 127 -1.65 8.06 -21.65
N ILE A 128 -2.25 6.95 -22.08
CA ILE A 128 -2.38 5.75 -21.26
C ILE A 128 -0.95 5.31 -20.98
N TRP A 129 -0.53 5.40 -19.73
CA TRP A 129 0.68 4.74 -19.31
C TRP A 129 0.65 3.29 -19.70
N GLY A 130 1.67 2.85 -20.43
CA GLY A 130 1.81 1.44 -20.68
C GLY A 130 2.06 0.72 -19.35
N ILE A 131 1.44 -0.45 -19.26
CA ILE A 131 1.71 -1.41 -18.20
C ILE A 131 3.20 -1.81 -18.25
N ALA A 132 3.82 -1.75 -19.43
CA ALA A 132 5.22 -2.05 -19.68
C ALA A 132 6.19 -1.18 -18.86
N GLU A 133 5.92 0.14 -18.73
CA GLU A 133 6.75 1.03 -17.92
C GLU A 133 6.66 0.70 -16.43
N LEU A 134 5.49 0.26 -15.96
CA LEU A 134 5.29 -0.15 -14.57
C LEU A 134 5.91 -1.53 -14.28
N GLU A 135 5.97 -2.43 -15.27
CA GLU A 135 6.72 -3.68 -15.18
C GLU A 135 8.23 -3.43 -15.11
N GLN A 136 8.75 -2.49 -15.91
CA GLN A 136 10.15 -2.09 -15.83
C GLN A 136 10.46 -1.40 -14.50
N LEU A 137 9.56 -0.53 -14.02
CA LEU A 137 9.65 0.09 -12.70
C LEU A 137 9.74 -0.95 -11.58
N LEU A 138 8.91 -1.99 -11.63
CA LEU A 138 8.95 -3.11 -10.68
C LEU A 138 10.33 -3.76 -10.66
N TYR A 139 10.85 -4.15 -11.83
CA TYR A 139 12.15 -4.81 -11.94
C TYR A 139 13.31 -3.92 -11.47
N GLU A 140 13.31 -2.64 -11.85
CA GLU A 140 14.40 -1.72 -11.51
C GLU A 140 14.42 -1.31 -10.03
N LEU A 141 13.26 -1.25 -9.39
CA LEU A 141 13.16 -0.89 -7.97
C LEU A 141 13.26 -2.08 -7.02
N GLU A 142 12.92 -3.29 -7.46
CA GLU A 142 12.84 -4.48 -6.62
C GLU A 142 14.08 -4.66 -5.71
N PRO A 143 15.33 -4.59 -6.20
CA PRO A 143 16.50 -4.74 -5.34
C PRO A 143 16.58 -3.68 -4.23
N THR A 144 16.21 -2.43 -4.56
CA THR A 144 16.27 -1.32 -3.60
C THR A 144 15.13 -1.42 -2.57
N LEU A 145 13.93 -1.80 -3.03
CA LEU A 145 12.76 -2.00 -2.18
C LEU A 145 12.91 -3.20 -1.25
N MET A 146 13.55 -4.28 -1.70
CA MET A 146 13.88 -5.44 -0.87
C MET A 146 14.81 -5.03 0.28
N VAL A 147 15.92 -4.36 -0.03
CA VAL A 147 16.87 -3.90 0.99
C VAL A 147 16.22 -2.90 1.94
N PHE A 148 15.32 -2.04 1.44
CA PHE A 148 14.53 -1.16 2.29
C PHE A 148 13.61 -1.96 3.21
N GLN A 149 12.86 -2.93 2.69
CA GLN A 149 11.99 -3.78 3.50
C GLN A 149 12.79 -4.56 4.55
N GLU A 150 13.94 -5.15 4.22
CA GLU A 150 14.79 -5.88 5.18
C GLU A 150 15.16 -5.08 6.43
N GLN A 151 15.09 -3.74 6.38
CA GLN A 151 15.32 -2.91 7.55
C GLN A 151 14.39 -3.27 8.71
N HIS A 152 13.12 -3.65 8.47
CA HIS A 152 12.21 -4.06 9.55
C HIS A 152 12.66 -5.36 10.24
N VAL A 153 13.29 -6.28 9.49
CA VAL A 153 13.81 -7.54 10.05
C VAL A 153 15.02 -7.24 10.95
N ILE A 154 15.92 -6.38 10.47
CA ILE A 154 17.13 -5.96 11.21
C ILE A 154 16.75 -5.26 12.51
N SER A 155 15.67 -4.49 12.50
CA SER A 155 15.09 -3.83 13.66
C SER A 155 14.61 -4.78 14.74
N LYS A 156 14.33 -6.05 14.41
CA LYS A 156 13.73 -7.06 15.31
C LYS A 156 12.41 -6.60 15.94
N ASP A 157 11.76 -5.64 15.31
CA ASP A 157 10.56 -4.98 15.81
C ASP A 157 9.63 -4.66 14.65
N TRP A 158 8.43 -5.22 14.68
CA TRP A 158 7.40 -4.99 13.67
C TRP A 158 6.96 -3.53 13.60
N ARG A 159 7.20 -2.73 14.67
CA ARG A 159 7.09 -1.27 14.68
C ARG A 159 7.84 -0.59 13.56
N ALA A 160 8.99 -1.14 13.19
CA ALA A 160 9.78 -0.66 12.05
C ALA A 160 8.96 -0.55 10.77
N LEU A 161 8.05 -1.49 10.50
CA LEU A 161 7.27 -1.46 9.28
C LEU A 161 6.22 -0.33 9.27
N GLY A 162 5.54 -0.11 10.39
CA GLY A 162 4.59 1.00 10.54
C GLY A 162 5.27 2.36 10.36
N PHE A 163 6.48 2.49 10.88
CA PHE A 163 7.32 3.67 10.69
C PHE A 163 7.78 3.83 9.25
N MET A 164 8.27 2.76 8.61
CA MET A 164 8.73 2.80 7.23
C MET A 164 7.63 3.22 6.27
N THR A 165 6.41 2.68 6.42
CA THR A 165 5.27 3.04 5.59
C THR A 165 4.81 4.49 5.85
N SER A 166 4.81 4.94 7.11
CA SER A 166 4.49 6.33 7.47
C SER A 166 5.55 7.31 6.94
N GLN A 167 6.83 6.94 7.02
CA GLN A 167 7.96 7.69 6.47
C GLN A 167 7.80 7.92 4.97
N LEU A 168 7.40 6.88 4.21
CA LEU A 168 7.13 7.00 2.79
C LEU A 168 5.92 7.90 2.51
N ASN A 169 4.81 7.72 3.23
CA ASN A 169 3.63 8.59 3.05
C ASN A 169 3.98 10.08 3.28
N PHE A 170 4.64 10.42 4.37
CA PHE A 170 5.05 11.81 4.61
C PHE A 170 6.07 12.32 3.59
N SER A 171 7.00 11.48 3.15
CA SER A 171 7.95 11.84 2.08
C SER A 171 7.20 12.13 0.78
N ASN A 172 6.23 11.29 0.40
CA ASN A 172 5.37 11.48 -0.77
C ASN A 172 4.65 12.83 -0.70
N GLN A 173 4.04 13.16 0.43
CA GLN A 173 3.36 14.45 0.63
C GLN A 173 4.30 15.64 0.49
N LEU A 174 5.50 15.57 1.08
CA LEU A 174 6.50 16.64 1.01
C LEU A 174 7.08 16.80 -0.41
N ILE A 175 7.30 15.69 -1.12
CA ILE A 175 7.71 15.69 -2.53
C ILE A 175 6.64 16.37 -3.38
N LEU A 176 5.39 15.93 -3.29
CA LEU A 176 4.28 16.47 -4.09
C LEU A 176 4.06 17.96 -3.83
N LYS A 177 4.26 18.46 -2.60
CA LYS A 177 4.16 19.89 -2.27
C LYS A 177 5.15 20.77 -3.05
N LYS A 178 6.23 20.22 -3.60
CA LYS A 178 7.24 20.97 -4.37
C LYS A 178 6.96 21.00 -5.88
N LEU A 179 5.94 20.28 -6.34
CA LEU A 179 5.69 20.04 -7.76
C LEU A 179 4.52 20.86 -8.30
N ALA A 180 4.62 21.23 -9.57
CA ALA A 180 3.50 21.81 -10.32
C ALA A 180 2.40 20.76 -10.55
N PRO A 181 1.15 21.17 -10.84
CA PRO A 181 0.03 20.24 -11.05
C PRO A 181 0.31 19.11 -12.06
N ALA A 182 0.85 19.43 -13.24
CA ALA A 182 1.22 18.42 -14.24
C ALA A 182 2.25 17.41 -13.71
N GLU A 183 3.27 17.90 -13.01
CA GLU A 183 4.33 17.08 -12.42
C GLU A 183 3.78 16.17 -11.32
N LYS A 184 2.83 16.67 -10.51
CA LYS A 184 2.11 15.87 -9.50
C LYS A 184 1.35 14.72 -10.16
N VAL A 185 0.59 14.99 -11.23
CA VAL A 185 -0.15 13.95 -11.95
C VAL A 185 0.79 12.87 -12.48
N LEU A 186 1.93 13.26 -13.06
CA LEU A 186 2.90 12.33 -13.63
C LEU A 186 3.69 11.55 -12.58
N LEU A 187 4.05 12.14 -11.43
CA LEU A 187 4.87 11.47 -10.43
C LEU A 187 4.05 10.69 -9.39
N THR A 188 2.81 11.10 -9.12
CA THR A 188 1.97 10.48 -8.06
C THR A 188 1.89 8.96 -8.16
N PRO A 189 1.68 8.36 -9.34
CA PRO A 189 1.52 6.92 -9.36
C PRO A 189 2.81 6.13 -9.08
N TYR A 190 3.98 6.68 -9.44
CA TYR A 190 5.30 6.12 -9.06
C TYR A 190 5.45 6.11 -7.53
N LEU A 191 5.03 7.20 -6.87
CA LEU A 191 5.04 7.32 -5.41
C LEU A 191 4.06 6.35 -4.75
N LYS A 192 2.84 6.23 -5.31
CA LYS A 192 1.82 5.27 -4.83
C LYS A 192 2.27 3.82 -5.00
N PHE A 193 2.91 3.49 -6.13
CA PHE A 193 3.48 2.18 -6.38
C PHE A 193 4.48 1.80 -5.29
N VAL A 194 5.46 2.67 -5.00
CA VAL A 194 6.44 2.43 -3.94
C VAL A 194 5.78 2.25 -2.57
N GLU A 195 4.79 3.09 -2.24
CA GLU A 195 4.08 2.99 -0.97
C GLU A 195 3.33 1.66 -0.82
N GLU A 196 2.59 1.23 -1.84
CA GLU A 196 1.88 -0.05 -1.82
C GLU A 196 2.82 -1.26 -1.80
N GLN A 197 3.90 -1.22 -2.59
CA GLN A 197 4.93 -2.28 -2.58
C GLN A 197 5.51 -2.51 -1.20
N VAL A 198 5.74 -1.43 -0.47
CA VAL A 198 6.31 -1.52 0.88
C VAL A 198 5.26 -1.98 1.90
N ALA A 199 4.04 -1.48 1.79
CA ALA A 199 2.98 -1.72 2.77
C ALA A 199 2.28 -3.08 2.60
N MET A 200 2.21 -3.63 1.39
CA MET A 200 1.31 -4.74 1.05
C MET A 200 2.02 -5.85 0.29
N PRO A 201 1.62 -7.13 0.45
CA PRO A 201 2.27 -8.27 -0.19
C PRO A 201 1.79 -8.52 -1.64
N TRP A 202 1.41 -7.49 -2.41
CA TRP A 202 0.79 -7.67 -3.73
C TRP A 202 1.64 -8.46 -4.72
N GLN A 203 2.96 -8.25 -4.74
CA GLN A 203 3.85 -9.04 -5.59
C GLN A 203 3.83 -10.53 -5.19
N ARG A 204 3.78 -10.84 -3.89
CA ARG A 204 3.65 -12.22 -3.40
C ARG A 204 2.28 -12.82 -3.71
N VAL A 205 1.21 -12.03 -3.69
CA VAL A 205 -0.13 -12.44 -4.17
C VAL A 205 -0.01 -12.88 -5.63
N CYS A 206 0.57 -12.04 -6.49
CA CYS A 206 0.75 -12.35 -7.91
C CYS A 206 1.61 -13.61 -8.11
N HIS A 207 2.73 -13.73 -7.40
CA HIS A 207 3.60 -14.91 -7.51
C HIS A 207 2.97 -16.20 -6.96
N SER A 208 2.08 -16.11 -5.98
CA SER A 208 1.37 -17.28 -5.44
C SER A 208 0.44 -17.91 -6.46
N ALA A 209 0.04 -17.16 -7.50
CA ALA A 209 -0.73 -17.72 -8.61
C ALA A 209 0.01 -18.81 -9.39
N ALA A 210 1.34 -18.83 -9.38
CA ALA A 210 2.13 -19.88 -10.02
C ALA A 210 1.87 -21.29 -9.45
N LYS A 211 1.27 -21.39 -8.25
CA LYS A 211 0.95 -22.65 -7.57
C LYS A 211 -0.40 -23.22 -7.99
N HIS A 212 -1.14 -22.56 -8.87
CA HIS A 212 -2.48 -22.95 -9.29
C HIS A 212 -2.55 -23.15 -10.80
N GLU A 213 -3.48 -23.99 -11.22
CA GLU A 213 -3.80 -24.16 -12.64
C GLU A 213 -4.47 -22.90 -13.18
N GLN A 214 -4.18 -22.61 -14.45
CA GLN A 214 -4.82 -21.51 -15.18
C GLN A 214 -6.34 -21.76 -15.24
N GLY A 215 -7.12 -20.72 -14.95
CA GLY A 215 -8.58 -20.80 -14.93
C GLY A 215 -9.16 -21.52 -13.69
N SER A 216 -8.33 -21.87 -12.71
CA SER A 216 -8.85 -22.39 -11.44
C SER A 216 -9.76 -21.36 -10.75
N PRO A 217 -10.79 -21.80 -9.99
CA PRO A 217 -11.73 -20.89 -9.34
C PRO A 217 -11.07 -19.86 -8.41
N MET A 218 -9.96 -20.21 -7.77
CA MET A 218 -9.19 -19.31 -6.91
C MET A 218 -8.54 -18.18 -7.71
N ILE A 219 -7.94 -18.51 -8.86
CA ILE A 219 -7.32 -17.51 -9.75
C ILE A 219 -8.39 -16.59 -10.34
N ALA A 220 -9.47 -17.15 -10.88
CA ALA A 220 -10.57 -16.37 -11.45
C ALA A 220 -11.17 -15.39 -10.43
N LEU A 221 -11.31 -15.82 -9.16
CA LEU A 221 -11.77 -14.95 -8.08
C LEU A 221 -10.78 -13.80 -7.81
N VAL A 222 -9.48 -14.07 -7.71
CA VAL A 222 -8.49 -13.00 -7.47
C VAL A 222 -8.39 -12.06 -8.67
N GLU A 223 -8.44 -12.57 -9.90
CA GLU A 223 -8.47 -11.75 -11.13
C GLU A 223 -9.67 -10.80 -11.15
N GLN A 224 -10.85 -11.26 -10.71
CA GLN A 224 -12.04 -10.44 -10.59
C GLN A 224 -11.91 -9.37 -9.50
N MET A 225 -11.33 -9.71 -8.35
CA MET A 225 -11.38 -8.87 -7.15
C MET A 225 -10.22 -7.88 -7.03
N LEU A 226 -9.08 -8.16 -7.67
CA LEU A 226 -7.90 -7.31 -7.58
C LEU A 226 -8.17 -5.89 -8.13
N PRO A 227 -8.80 -5.70 -9.31
CA PRO A 227 -9.17 -4.37 -9.80
C PRO A 227 -10.16 -3.62 -8.89
N GLU A 228 -11.05 -4.37 -8.21
CA GLU A 228 -12.10 -3.80 -7.35
C GLU A 228 -11.61 -3.40 -5.95
N SER A 229 -10.37 -3.69 -5.59
CA SER A 229 -9.88 -3.54 -4.20
C SER A 229 -10.02 -2.10 -3.68
N GLU A 230 -9.77 -1.10 -4.53
CA GLU A 230 -9.90 0.31 -4.17
C GLU A 230 -11.38 0.72 -3.98
N ASN A 231 -12.27 0.26 -4.86
CA ASN A 231 -13.71 0.53 -4.76
C ASN A 231 -14.30 -0.08 -3.48
N ILE A 232 -13.85 -1.29 -3.13
CA ILE A 232 -14.22 -1.96 -1.88
C ILE A 232 -13.72 -1.14 -0.69
N ALA A 233 -12.45 -0.74 -0.69
CA ALA A 233 -11.89 0.07 0.40
C ALA A 233 -12.69 1.37 0.58
N GLN A 234 -13.02 2.08 -0.49
CA GLN A 234 -13.81 3.32 -0.41
C GLN A 234 -15.24 3.09 0.10
N SER A 235 -15.89 2.00 -0.33
CA SER A 235 -17.24 1.64 0.13
C SER A 235 -17.26 1.28 1.61
N VAL A 236 -16.34 0.41 2.04
CA VAL A 236 -16.17 0.03 3.46
C VAL A 236 -15.86 1.26 4.31
N TYR A 237 -14.93 2.10 3.87
CA TYR A 237 -14.56 3.32 4.58
C TYR A 237 -15.76 4.26 4.78
N ARG A 238 -16.55 4.49 3.72
CA ARG A 238 -17.78 5.30 3.80
C ARG A 238 -18.75 4.73 4.82
N ARG A 239 -19.03 3.43 4.76
CA ARG A 239 -19.93 2.77 5.71
C ARG A 239 -19.41 2.84 7.15
N LEU A 240 -18.10 2.71 7.36
CA LEU A 240 -17.48 2.91 8.67
C LEU A 240 -17.65 4.34 9.19
N THR A 241 -17.46 5.35 8.33
CA THR A 241 -17.64 6.76 8.73
C THR A 241 -19.09 7.09 9.10
N GLU A 242 -20.06 6.45 8.45
CA GLU A 242 -21.48 6.59 8.75
C GLU A 242 -21.88 5.89 10.05
N LEU A 243 -21.32 4.70 10.32
CA LEU A 243 -21.60 3.93 11.54
C LEU A 243 -20.92 4.53 12.77
N LEU A 244 -19.82 5.26 12.57
CA LEU A 244 -18.96 5.76 13.65
C LEU A 244 -18.69 7.27 13.48
N PRO A 245 -19.74 8.11 13.37
CA PRO A 245 -19.60 9.52 12.99
C PRO A 245 -18.86 10.35 14.04
N ASN A 246 -18.86 9.88 15.29
CA ASN A 246 -18.20 10.55 16.42
C ASN A 246 -16.85 9.91 16.77
N HIS A 247 -16.35 8.96 15.97
CA HIS A 247 -15.05 8.36 16.25
C HIS A 247 -13.94 9.39 16.08
N GLN A 248 -13.13 9.53 17.13
CA GLN A 248 -11.97 10.40 17.19
C GLN A 248 -10.79 9.55 17.66
N SER A 249 -9.71 9.59 16.88
CA SER A 249 -8.40 9.09 17.29
C SER A 249 -7.56 10.26 17.82
N ARG A 250 -6.35 9.99 18.30
CA ARG A 250 -5.39 11.04 18.67
C ARG A 250 -5.00 11.94 17.50
N ARG A 251 -5.21 11.50 16.26
CA ARG A 251 -4.90 12.23 15.04
C ARG A 251 -6.10 13.02 14.50
N GLY A 252 -7.25 12.94 15.17
CA GLY A 252 -8.51 13.53 14.74
C GLY A 252 -9.54 12.50 14.30
N GLY A 253 -10.54 12.96 13.57
CA GLY A 253 -11.71 12.18 13.17
C GLY A 253 -11.49 11.41 11.88
N LEU A 254 -12.34 10.42 11.59
CA LEU A 254 -12.21 9.63 10.36
C LEU A 254 -12.14 10.51 9.11
N GLY A 255 -12.96 11.57 9.04
CA GLY A 255 -12.99 12.52 7.93
C GLY A 255 -11.71 13.34 7.67
N ASP A 256 -10.71 13.29 8.54
CA ASP A 256 -9.46 14.01 8.31
C ASP A 256 -8.64 13.36 7.17
N PRO A 257 -8.08 14.13 6.22
CA PRO A 257 -7.44 13.58 5.01
C PRO A 257 -6.31 12.56 5.29
N GLY A 258 -5.51 12.80 6.33
CA GLY A 258 -4.42 11.91 6.73
C GLY A 258 -4.91 10.58 7.33
N ILE A 259 -6.05 10.62 8.03
CA ILE A 259 -6.71 9.42 8.57
C ILE A 259 -7.38 8.66 7.43
N THR A 260 -8.10 9.36 6.55
CA THR A 260 -8.72 8.77 5.34
C THR A 260 -7.69 7.98 4.52
N HIS A 261 -6.54 8.58 4.19
CA HIS A 261 -5.46 7.90 3.44
C HIS A 261 -4.98 6.63 4.16
N SER A 262 -4.72 6.73 5.46
CA SER A 262 -4.23 5.60 6.26
C SER A 262 -5.27 4.47 6.33
N CYS A 263 -6.55 4.81 6.50
CA CYS A 263 -7.65 3.85 6.54
C CYS A 263 -7.83 3.12 5.21
N LEU A 264 -7.83 3.83 4.08
CA LEU A 264 -7.95 3.23 2.75
C LEU A 264 -6.78 2.29 2.43
N ARG A 265 -5.55 2.73 2.77
CA ARG A 265 -4.36 1.88 2.67
C ARG A 265 -4.52 0.60 3.49
N ASP A 266 -4.95 0.71 4.73
CA ASP A 266 -5.09 -0.46 5.61
C ASP A 266 -6.21 -1.39 5.10
N LEU A 267 -7.32 -0.87 4.55
CA LEU A 267 -8.35 -1.70 3.89
C LEU A 267 -7.79 -2.47 2.69
N ASN A 268 -7.00 -1.83 1.85
CA ASN A 268 -6.31 -2.50 0.73
C ASN A 268 -5.31 -3.55 1.23
N MET A 269 -4.60 -3.29 2.34
CA MET A 269 -3.69 -4.24 2.95
C MET A 269 -4.43 -5.50 3.43
N PHE A 270 -5.56 -5.36 4.13
CA PHE A 270 -6.37 -6.50 4.58
C PHE A 270 -6.85 -7.35 3.39
N GLN A 271 -7.29 -6.71 2.30
CA GLN A 271 -7.67 -7.40 1.06
C GLN A 271 -6.49 -8.18 0.46
N ALA A 272 -5.30 -7.57 0.37
CA ALA A 272 -4.10 -8.24 -0.14
C ALA A 272 -3.75 -9.50 0.68
N TYR A 273 -3.87 -9.45 2.02
CA TYR A 273 -3.65 -10.62 2.87
C TYR A 273 -4.74 -11.68 2.73
N LEU A 274 -6.01 -11.32 2.51
CA LEU A 274 -7.06 -12.29 2.21
C LEU A 274 -6.77 -13.05 0.91
N TRP A 275 -6.38 -12.35 -0.16
CA TRP A 275 -6.02 -12.98 -1.43
C TRP A 275 -4.78 -13.85 -1.30
N LEU A 276 -3.80 -13.40 -0.53
CA LEU A 276 -2.61 -14.20 -0.24
C LEU A 276 -2.98 -15.49 0.50
N CYS A 277 -3.85 -15.41 1.51
CA CYS A 277 -4.29 -16.59 2.25
C CYS A 277 -5.03 -17.60 1.37
N LEU A 278 -5.91 -17.10 0.49
CA LEU A 278 -6.62 -17.92 -0.49
C LEU A 278 -5.63 -18.64 -1.42
N LEU A 279 -4.67 -17.92 -2.00
CA LEU A 279 -3.71 -18.49 -2.95
C LEU A 279 -2.65 -19.37 -2.27
N GLU A 280 -2.30 -19.12 -1.01
CA GLU A 280 -1.39 -20.00 -0.26
C GLU A 280 -2.12 -21.14 0.45
N LYS A 281 -3.46 -21.16 0.41
CA LYS A 281 -4.32 -22.10 1.12
C LYS A 281 -3.99 -22.18 2.62
N SER A 282 -3.72 -21.03 3.22
CA SER A 282 -3.25 -20.92 4.59
C SER A 282 -3.64 -19.58 5.20
N VAL A 283 -4.01 -19.58 6.49
CA VAL A 283 -4.27 -18.35 7.26
C VAL A 283 -2.99 -17.75 7.88
N ALA A 284 -1.85 -18.44 7.76
CA ALA A 284 -0.58 -18.00 8.34
C ALA A 284 -0.19 -16.55 7.97
N PRO A 285 -0.41 -16.05 6.73
CA PRO A 285 -0.13 -14.64 6.43
C PRO A 285 -0.92 -13.65 7.29
N LEU A 286 -2.15 -13.98 7.68
CA LEU A 286 -2.94 -13.14 8.60
C LEU A 286 -2.35 -13.18 10.02
N GLU A 287 -2.11 -14.38 10.54
CA GLU A 287 -1.67 -14.58 11.92
C GLU A 287 -0.24 -14.10 12.19
N GLN A 288 0.67 -14.39 11.26
CA GLN A 288 2.11 -14.21 11.46
C GLN A 288 2.63 -12.87 10.93
N GLU A 289 1.88 -12.21 10.04
CA GLU A 289 2.32 -10.96 9.40
C GLU A 289 1.33 -9.82 9.64
N LEU A 290 0.05 -9.96 9.26
CA LEU A 290 -0.91 -8.86 9.39
C LEU A 290 -1.29 -8.55 10.84
N LEU A 291 -1.60 -9.56 11.65
CA LEU A 291 -2.03 -9.37 13.03
C LEU A 291 -0.99 -8.62 13.89
N PRO A 292 0.31 -9.00 13.89
CA PRO A 292 1.33 -8.24 14.62
C PRO A 292 1.40 -6.76 14.22
N LEU A 293 1.24 -6.46 12.93
CA LEU A 293 1.21 -5.08 12.43
C LEU A 293 0.00 -4.32 12.95
N CYS A 294 -1.17 -4.95 12.99
CA CYS A 294 -2.37 -4.29 13.50
C CYS A 294 -2.34 -4.11 15.01
N VAL A 295 -1.92 -5.12 15.79
CA VAL A 295 -1.77 -5.01 17.26
C VAL A 295 -0.92 -3.80 17.62
N MET A 296 0.20 -3.65 16.91
CA MET A 296 1.11 -2.54 17.05
C MET A 296 0.46 -1.17 16.77
N VAL A 297 -0.29 -1.03 15.67
CA VAL A 297 -1.00 0.23 15.37
C VAL A 297 -2.09 0.50 16.40
N VAL A 298 -2.88 -0.50 16.76
CA VAL A 298 -4.03 -0.33 17.64
C VAL A 298 -3.61 -0.01 19.07
N GLN A 299 -2.62 -0.73 19.63
CA GLN A 299 -2.05 -0.43 20.94
C GLN A 299 -1.32 0.91 20.97
N GLY A 300 -0.63 1.27 19.88
CA GLY A 300 0.05 2.54 19.75
C GLY A 300 -0.93 3.70 19.69
N VAL A 301 -1.77 3.72 18.65
CA VAL A 301 -2.60 4.87 18.26
C VAL A 301 -3.88 4.99 19.12
N ASP A 302 -4.09 4.09 20.07
CA ASP A 302 -5.25 4.08 20.99
C ASP A 302 -6.58 3.99 20.22
N ILE A 303 -6.57 3.17 19.17
CA ILE A 303 -7.76 2.92 18.35
C ILE A 303 -8.62 1.91 19.13
N PRO A 304 -9.91 2.17 19.37
CA PRO A 304 -10.78 1.17 19.99
C PRO A 304 -10.81 -0.11 19.15
N TRP A 305 -10.45 -1.25 19.74
CA TRP A 305 -10.49 -2.57 19.09
C TRP A 305 -11.88 -2.95 18.55
N GLU A 306 -12.95 -2.31 19.05
CA GLU A 306 -14.30 -2.46 18.49
C GLU A 306 -14.36 -2.04 17.01
N LEU A 307 -13.54 -1.06 16.62
CA LEU A 307 -13.39 -0.66 15.22
C LEU A 307 -12.85 -1.80 14.37
N THR A 308 -11.82 -2.50 14.84
CA THR A 308 -11.20 -3.59 14.10
C THR A 308 -12.17 -4.75 13.83
N LYS A 309 -13.08 -5.01 14.78
CA LYS A 309 -14.16 -6.00 14.58
C LYS A 309 -15.14 -5.54 13.49
N GLN A 310 -15.69 -4.34 13.61
CA GLN A 310 -16.63 -3.80 12.62
C GLN A 310 -15.98 -3.69 11.24
N TRP A 311 -14.70 -3.33 11.20
CA TRP A 311 -13.88 -3.26 10.00
C TRP A 311 -13.79 -4.60 9.27
N CYS A 312 -13.38 -5.66 9.97
CA CYS A 312 -13.28 -7.01 9.38
C CYS A 312 -14.65 -7.54 8.95
N GLN A 313 -15.71 -7.23 9.69
CA GLN A 313 -17.06 -7.62 9.35
C GLN A 313 -17.55 -6.93 8.07
N ILE A 314 -17.50 -5.60 8.03
CA ILE A 314 -17.99 -4.81 6.89
C ILE A 314 -17.17 -5.11 5.64
N LEU A 315 -15.84 -5.28 5.77
CA LEU A 315 -14.99 -5.68 4.65
C LEU A 315 -15.40 -7.05 4.09
N GLY A 316 -15.64 -8.04 4.95
CA GLY A 316 -16.09 -9.36 4.54
C GLY A 316 -17.46 -9.33 3.84
N GLU A 317 -18.41 -8.56 4.39
CA GLU A 317 -19.73 -8.35 3.79
C GLU A 317 -19.61 -7.70 2.40
N GLU A 318 -18.82 -6.64 2.29
CA GLU A 318 -18.65 -5.85 1.05
C GLU A 318 -17.95 -6.65 -0.06
N ILE A 319 -17.02 -7.54 0.30
CA ILE A 319 -16.45 -8.49 -0.66
C ILE A 319 -17.50 -9.51 -1.09
N ALA A 320 -18.28 -10.05 -0.14
CA ALA A 320 -19.30 -11.07 -0.43
C ALA A 320 -20.40 -10.57 -1.39
N THR A 321 -20.73 -9.28 -1.38
CA THR A 321 -21.71 -8.69 -2.31
C THR A 321 -21.22 -8.63 -3.76
N ARG A 322 -19.90 -8.67 -4.00
CA ARG A 322 -19.29 -8.57 -5.34
C ARG A 322 -18.98 -9.91 -6.01
N ILE A 323 -19.17 -11.01 -5.30
CA ILE A 323 -18.80 -12.36 -5.76
C ILE A 323 -20.01 -13.28 -5.86
N GLN A 324 -19.94 -14.24 -6.77
CA GLN A 324 -20.97 -15.25 -7.00
C GLN A 324 -21.06 -16.22 -5.81
N SER A 325 -22.19 -16.92 -5.68
CA SER A 325 -22.44 -17.80 -4.52
C SER A 325 -21.37 -18.89 -4.37
N GLU A 326 -20.95 -19.48 -5.48
CA GLU A 326 -19.94 -20.54 -5.55
C GLU A 326 -18.56 -20.04 -5.14
N GLN A 327 -18.25 -18.77 -5.42
CA GLN A 327 -17.00 -18.12 -5.01
C GLN A 327 -17.02 -17.76 -3.52
N ARG A 328 -18.20 -17.50 -2.93
CA ARG A 328 -18.31 -17.20 -1.49
C ARG A 328 -17.82 -18.35 -0.65
N ASP A 329 -18.15 -19.59 -1.02
CA ASP A 329 -17.73 -20.77 -0.26
C ASP A 329 -16.21 -20.96 -0.27
N LEU A 330 -15.53 -20.56 -1.34
CA LEU A 330 -14.05 -20.59 -1.41
C LEU A 330 -13.42 -19.59 -0.45
N LEU A 331 -14.00 -18.39 -0.32
CA LEU A 331 -13.40 -17.29 0.45
C LEU A 331 -13.83 -17.28 1.93
N LYS A 332 -15.01 -17.82 2.23
CA LYS A 332 -15.63 -17.82 3.56
C LYS A 332 -14.70 -18.28 4.68
N PRO A 333 -13.91 -19.38 4.55
CA PRO A 333 -13.00 -19.81 5.62
C PRO A 333 -11.98 -18.73 5.98
N TYR A 334 -11.47 -17.98 5.01
CA TYR A 334 -10.45 -16.95 5.23
C TYR A 334 -11.04 -15.66 5.83
N ILE A 335 -12.25 -15.26 5.41
CA ILE A 335 -12.97 -14.14 6.04
C ILE A 335 -13.30 -14.46 7.50
N GLN A 336 -13.79 -15.67 7.77
CA GLN A 336 -14.10 -16.11 9.13
C GLN A 336 -12.84 -16.19 10.00
N ALA A 337 -11.75 -16.74 9.47
CA ALA A 337 -10.48 -16.77 10.17
C ALA A 337 -9.98 -15.36 10.49
N MET A 338 -10.01 -14.42 9.54
CA MET A 338 -9.64 -13.03 9.79
C MET A 338 -10.48 -12.42 10.91
N GLN A 339 -11.80 -12.59 10.89
CA GLN A 339 -12.67 -12.07 11.97
C GLN A 339 -12.33 -12.71 13.33
N GLN A 340 -12.08 -14.02 13.36
CA GLN A 340 -11.78 -14.75 14.58
C GLN A 340 -10.42 -14.37 15.17
N ILE A 341 -9.36 -14.35 14.36
CA ILE A 341 -7.99 -14.01 14.77
C ILE A 341 -7.97 -12.64 15.45
N PHE A 342 -8.59 -11.63 14.84
CA PHE A 342 -8.64 -10.29 15.39
C PHE A 342 -9.55 -10.17 16.62
N PHE A 343 -10.60 -10.99 16.70
CA PHE A 343 -11.45 -11.06 17.88
C PHE A 343 -10.71 -11.68 19.08
N GLU A 344 -10.01 -12.80 18.88
CA GLU A 344 -9.22 -13.47 19.92
C GLU A 344 -8.11 -12.58 20.46
N GLU A 345 -7.38 -11.91 19.57
CA GLU A 345 -6.31 -11.00 19.98
C GLU A 345 -6.83 -9.83 20.80
N ARG A 346 -8.00 -9.26 20.43
CA ARG A 346 -8.68 -8.27 21.26
C ARG A 346 -8.97 -8.81 22.67
N GLN A 347 -9.53 -10.02 22.78
CA GLN A 347 -9.86 -10.61 24.08
C GLN A 347 -8.60 -10.78 24.94
N ARG A 348 -7.51 -11.25 24.34
CA ARG A 348 -6.20 -11.40 24.99
C ARG A 348 -5.66 -10.07 25.55
N LEU A 349 -5.88 -8.97 24.82
CA LEU A 349 -5.42 -7.64 25.23
C LEU A 349 -6.31 -6.97 26.28
N LEU A 350 -7.62 -7.26 26.29
CA LEU A 350 -8.56 -6.75 27.28
C LEU A 350 -8.54 -7.54 28.59
N CYS A 351 -8.20 -8.83 28.54
CA CYS A 351 -8.00 -9.71 29.69
C CYS A 351 -6.61 -10.35 29.61
N PRO A 352 -5.53 -9.64 30.02
CA PRO A 352 -4.23 -10.29 30.14
C PRO A 352 -4.36 -11.38 31.20
N VAL A 353 -4.39 -12.64 30.77
CA VAL A 353 -4.33 -13.79 31.68
C VAL A 353 -3.09 -13.59 32.52
N ALA A 354 -3.28 -13.49 33.85
CA ALA A 354 -2.18 -13.46 34.80
C ALA A 354 -1.35 -14.72 34.53
N LEU A 355 -0.14 -14.53 33.99
CA LEU A 355 0.84 -15.61 33.90
C LEU A 355 1.01 -16.13 35.32
N GLU A 356 0.49 -17.33 35.56
CA GLU A 356 0.68 -18.07 36.79
C GLU A 356 2.18 -18.11 37.05
N THR A 357 2.61 -17.39 38.08
CA THR A 357 3.87 -17.65 38.75
C THR A 357 3.81 -19.10 39.21
N VAL A 358 4.43 -19.99 38.44
CA VAL A 358 4.78 -21.32 38.92
C VAL A 358 5.73 -21.08 40.07
N SER A 359 5.17 -21.09 41.28
CA SER A 359 5.92 -21.19 42.52
C SER A 359 6.61 -22.53 42.48
N GLU A 360 7.92 -22.53 42.22
CA GLU A 360 8.76 -23.68 42.48
C GLU A 360 8.69 -23.98 43.99
N LEU A 361 8.35 -25.23 44.29
CA LEU A 361 8.36 -25.85 45.62
C LEU A 361 9.76 -26.34 45.97
#